data_AF-A0A976GTH5-F1
#
_entry.id   AF-A0A976GTH5-F1
#
_cell.length_a   1.000
_cell.length_b   1.000
_cell.length_c   1.000
_cell.angle_alpha   90.00
_cell.angle_beta   90.00
_cell.angle_gamma   90.00
#
_symmetry.space_group_name_H-M   'P 1'
#
loop_
_entity.id
_entity.type
_entity.pdbx_description
1 polymer ?
#
loop_
_entity_poly.entity_id
_entity_poly.type
_entity_poly.pdbx_seq_one_letter_code
_entity_poly.pdbx_strand_id
1 'polypeptide(L)'
;MSVAQSKKKLNTKKFANDLCECMNKVFGNLHPVVKEMFVNMSNGTSESEVEKKMEDYLLKNPKDREAIDKSIMTLENMEKQLDEKCGDMKKKYGEDPMGNEQDKAKVIEHLQKNQKCALASAIMKMGAI
;
A
#
# COMPACT_ATOMS: atom_id res chain seq x y z
N MET A 1 -25.46 -18.29 27.32
CA MET A 1 -25.53 -16.82 27.17
C MET A 1 -24.90 -16.48 25.82
N SER A 2 -25.71 -16.23 24.80
CA SER A 2 -25.23 -15.97 23.44
C SER A 2 -24.96 -14.47 23.30
N VAL A 3 -23.70 -14.06 23.37
CA VAL A 3 -23.31 -12.70 23.03
C VAL A 3 -23.32 -12.60 21.50
N ALA A 4 -24.46 -12.18 20.95
CA ALA A 4 -24.55 -11.70 19.59
C ALA A 4 -23.71 -10.42 19.49
N GLN A 5 -22.40 -10.57 19.28
CA GLN A 5 -21.58 -9.51 18.72
C GLN A 5 -22.14 -9.24 17.33
N SER A 6 -22.95 -8.19 17.21
CA SER A 6 -23.32 -7.62 15.93
C SER A 6 -22.01 -7.21 15.23
N LYS A 7 -21.43 -8.09 14.42
CA LYS A 7 -20.28 -7.77 13.56
C LYS A 7 -20.69 -6.57 12.73
N LYS A 8 -20.22 -5.38 13.10
CA LYS A 8 -20.47 -4.15 12.37
C LYS A 8 -19.93 -4.39 10.96
N LYS A 9 -20.84 -4.56 9.99
CA LYS A 9 -20.48 -4.85 8.60
C LYS A 9 -19.47 -3.80 8.14
N LEU A 10 -18.28 -4.23 7.71
CA LEU A 10 -17.25 -3.31 7.24
C LEU A 10 -17.82 -2.53 6.06
N ASN A 11 -17.74 -1.20 6.13
CA ASN A 11 -17.98 -0.38 4.95
C ASN A 11 -16.70 -0.38 4.11
N THR A 12 -16.58 -1.36 3.21
CA THR A 12 -15.39 -1.60 2.38
C THR A 12 -14.98 -0.37 1.58
N LYS A 13 -15.94 0.42 1.09
CA LYS A 13 -15.67 1.67 0.37
C LYS A 13 -15.03 2.73 1.26
N LYS A 14 -15.59 2.94 2.46
CA LYS A 14 -15.06 3.91 3.41
C LYS A 14 -13.67 3.50 3.92
N PHE A 15 -13.51 2.21 4.24
CA PHE A 15 -12.23 1.66 4.64
C PHE A 15 -11.18 1.80 3.54
N ALA A 16 -11.51 1.47 2.29
CA ALA A 16 -10.61 1.65 1.15
C ALA A 16 -10.16 3.11 0.97
N ASN A 17 -11.08 4.07 1.13
CA ASN A 17 -10.73 5.49 1.06
C ASN A 17 -9.78 5.90 2.19
N ASP A 18 -10.10 5.54 3.43
CA ASP A 18 -9.26 5.87 4.59
C ASP A 18 -7.87 5.22 4.48
N LEU A 19 -7.81 3.96 4.01
CA LEU A 19 -6.56 3.25 3.74
C LEU A 19 -5.75 3.96 2.65
N CYS A 20 -6.39 4.32 1.54
CA CYS A 20 -5.74 5.06 0.46
C CYS A 20 -5.19 6.41 0.92
N GLU A 21 -5.97 7.18 1.68
CA GLU A 21 -5.51 8.45 2.25
C GLU A 21 -4.31 8.23 3.18
N CYS A 22 -4.35 7.19 4.01
CA CYS A 22 -3.25 6.92 4.90
C CYS A 22 -1.98 6.51 4.16
N MET A 23 -2.09 5.58 3.22
CA MET A 23 -0.97 5.15 2.39
C MET A 23 -0.43 6.31 1.57
N ASN A 24 -1.25 7.26 1.13
CA ASN A 24 -0.77 8.48 0.49
C ASN A 24 0.01 9.41 1.44
N LYS A 25 -0.27 9.41 2.75
CA LYS A 25 0.55 10.15 3.74
C LYS A 25 1.91 9.50 3.99
N VAL A 26 2.00 8.18 3.85
CA VAL A 26 3.27 7.44 3.99
C VAL A 26 4.07 7.53 2.70
N PHE A 27 3.46 7.17 1.58
CA PHE A 27 4.16 6.95 0.31
C PHE A 27 3.99 8.07 -0.72
N GLY A 28 3.22 9.11 -0.41
CA GLY A 28 3.02 10.25 -1.32
C GLY A 28 4.35 10.89 -1.75
N ASN A 29 5.35 10.83 -0.87
CA ASN A 29 6.67 11.41 -1.10
C ASN A 29 7.68 10.46 -1.74
N LEU A 30 7.33 9.20 -2.02
CA LEU A 30 8.26 8.29 -2.71
C LEU A 30 8.56 8.79 -4.12
N HIS A 31 9.79 8.54 -4.56
CA HIS A 31 10.22 8.77 -5.91
C HIS A 31 9.31 8.02 -6.92
N PRO A 32 8.94 8.64 -8.06
CA PRO A 32 8.04 8.02 -9.04
C PRO A 32 8.49 6.62 -9.49
N VAL A 33 9.79 6.43 -9.75
CA VAL A 33 10.33 5.12 -10.17
C VAL A 33 10.09 4.04 -9.12
N VAL A 34 10.22 4.38 -7.83
CA VAL A 34 10.01 3.43 -6.73
C VAL A 34 8.53 3.05 -6.65
N LYS A 35 7.62 4.02 -6.82
CA LYS A 35 6.18 3.72 -6.91
C LYS A 35 5.86 2.80 -8.09
N GLU A 36 6.51 3.02 -9.23
CA GLU A 36 6.35 2.20 -10.43
C GLU A 36 6.85 0.77 -10.22
N MET A 37 7.95 0.57 -9.50
CA MET A 37 8.45 -0.77 -9.13
C MET A 37 7.39 -1.58 -8.38
N PHE A 38 6.74 -1.00 -7.36
CA PHE A 38 5.68 -1.68 -6.60
C PHE A 38 4.46 -2.03 -7.46
N VAL A 39 4.07 -1.12 -8.35
CA VAL A 39 2.97 -1.37 -9.29
C VAL A 39 3.34 -2.51 -10.24
N ASN A 40 4.55 -2.51 -10.79
CA ASN A 40 5.04 -3.55 -11.69
C ASN A 40 5.11 -4.93 -11.01
N MET A 41 5.66 -5.00 -9.79
CA MET A 41 5.68 -6.23 -8.99
C MET A 41 4.26 -6.73 -8.71
N SER A 42 3.34 -5.84 -8.32
CA SER A 42 1.93 -6.21 -8.05
C SER A 42 1.17 -6.72 -9.29
N ASN A 43 1.67 -6.41 -10.49
CA ASN A 43 1.13 -6.86 -11.77
C ASN A 43 1.85 -8.13 -12.29
N GLY A 44 2.73 -8.73 -11.49
CA GLY A 44 3.44 -9.97 -11.83
C GLY A 44 4.72 -9.78 -12.63
N THR A 45 5.26 -8.56 -12.71
CA THR A 45 6.63 -8.37 -13.23
C THR A 45 7.61 -9.02 -12.25
N SER A 46 8.56 -9.81 -12.76
CA SER A 46 9.53 -10.47 -11.90
C SER A 46 10.43 -9.46 -11.19
N GLU A 47 10.92 -9.83 -10.01
CA GLU A 47 11.83 -8.99 -9.21
C GLU A 47 13.07 -8.58 -10.03
N SER A 48 13.68 -9.53 -10.75
CA SER A 48 14.87 -9.27 -11.58
C SER A 48 14.60 -8.30 -12.73
N GLU A 49 13.40 -8.33 -13.34
CA GLU A 49 13.01 -7.35 -14.36
C GLU A 49 12.80 -5.95 -13.76
N VAL A 50 12.28 -5.88 -12.54
CA VAL A 50 12.07 -4.63 -11.80
C VAL A 50 13.39 -4.03 -11.36
N GLU A 51 14.32 -4.84 -10.83
CA GLU A 51 15.69 -4.46 -10.49
C GLU A 51 16.43 -3.92 -11.73
N LYS A 52 16.37 -4.65 -12.85
CA LYS A 52 17.01 -4.21 -14.09
C LYS A 52 16.50 -2.86 -14.58
N LYS A 53 15.17 -2.64 -14.54
CA LYS A 53 14.57 -1.34 -14.90
C LYS A 53 15.08 -0.21 -13.98
N MET A 54 15.32 -0.53 -12.71
CA MET A 54 15.82 0.43 -11.74
C MET A 54 17.30 0.76 -11.96
N GLU A 55 18.12 -0.24 -12.25
CA GLU A 55 19.52 -0.04 -12.64
C GLU A 55 19.63 0.80 -13.91
N ASP A 56 18.84 0.47 -14.94
CA ASP A 56 18.79 1.23 -16.19
C ASP A 56 18.33 2.69 -15.96
N TYR A 57 17.42 2.91 -15.03
CA TYR A 57 16.98 4.26 -14.64
C TYR A 57 18.11 5.04 -13.97
N LEU A 58 18.81 4.43 -13.01
CA LEU A 58 19.91 5.06 -12.26
C LEU A 58 21.13 5.34 -13.13
N LEU A 59 21.40 4.51 -14.15
CA LEU A 59 22.45 4.77 -15.13
C LEU A 59 22.17 6.05 -15.95
N LYS A 60 20.89 6.29 -16.27
CA LYS A 60 20.45 7.49 -17.01
C LYS A 60 20.28 8.70 -16.09
N ASN A 61 19.91 8.48 -14.83
CA ASN A 61 19.57 9.51 -13.85
C ASN A 61 20.36 9.34 -12.55
N PRO A 62 21.70 9.41 -12.57
CA PRO A 62 22.52 9.14 -11.38
C PRO A 62 22.27 10.13 -10.23
N LYS A 63 21.75 11.33 -10.54
CA LYS A 63 21.40 12.36 -9.56
C LYS A 63 20.20 11.97 -8.70
N ASP A 64 19.35 11.08 -9.18
CA ASP A 64 18.14 10.66 -8.46
C ASP A 64 18.45 9.61 -7.39
N ARG A 65 19.67 9.07 -7.37
CA ARG A 65 20.07 7.97 -6.49
C ARG A 65 19.80 8.26 -5.02
N GLU A 66 20.16 9.43 -4.53
CA GLU A 66 19.91 9.80 -3.13
C GLU A 66 18.41 9.87 -2.80
N ALA A 67 17.59 10.40 -3.72
CA ALA A 67 16.14 10.51 -3.53
C ALA A 67 15.46 9.12 -3.58
N ILE A 68 15.99 8.25 -4.43
CA ILE A 68 15.60 6.85 -4.55
C ILE A 68 15.96 6.08 -3.29
N ASP A 69 17.18 6.19 -2.78
CA ASP A 69 17.63 5.50 -1.57
C ASP A 69 16.78 5.92 -0.37
N LYS A 70 16.46 7.22 -0.23
CA LYS A 70 15.51 7.70 0.78
C LYS A 70 14.11 7.10 0.65
N SER A 71 13.66 6.89 -0.59
CA SER A 71 12.36 6.28 -0.86
C SER A 71 12.37 4.79 -0.48
N ILE A 72 13.45 4.07 -0.75
CA ILE A 72 13.64 2.67 -0.35
C ILE A 72 13.69 2.56 1.18
N MET A 73 14.47 3.41 1.86
CA MET A 73 14.50 3.44 3.34
C MET A 73 13.13 3.73 3.97
N THR A 74 12.30 4.55 3.31
CA THR A 74 10.92 4.81 3.75
C THR A 74 10.07 3.53 3.68
N LEU A 75 10.31 2.70 2.68
CA LEU A 75 9.63 1.41 2.49
C LEU A 75 10.15 0.32 3.43
N GLU A 76 11.44 0.28 3.72
CA GLU A 76 11.99 -0.63 4.73
C GLU A 76 11.39 -0.35 6.12
N ASN A 77 11.06 0.92 6.39
CA ASN A 77 10.37 1.33 7.62
C ASN A 77 8.84 1.41 7.44
N MET A 78 8.28 0.74 6.43
CA MET A 78 6.87 0.86 6.06
C MET A 78 5.93 0.52 7.21
N GLU A 79 6.14 -0.60 7.92
CA GLU A 79 5.27 -1.01 9.03
C GLU A 79 5.21 0.06 10.11
N LYS A 80 6.38 0.57 10.53
CA LYS A 80 6.47 1.66 11.51
C LYS A 80 5.80 2.94 11.01
N GLN A 81 6.02 3.32 9.74
CA GLN A 81 5.40 4.51 9.16
C GLN A 81 3.87 4.36 9.07
N LEU A 82 3.38 3.17 8.76
CA LEU A 82 1.95 2.86 8.74
C LEU A 82 1.38 2.88 10.17
N ASP A 83 2.07 2.35 11.16
CA ASP A 83 1.61 2.44 12.55
C ASP A 83 1.56 3.90 13.04
N GLU A 84 2.58 4.69 12.74
CA GLU A 84 2.65 6.11 13.14
C GLU A 84 1.61 6.97 12.40
N LYS A 85 1.44 6.78 11.09
CA LYS A 85 0.56 7.63 10.26
C LYS A 85 -0.86 7.08 10.10
N CYS A 86 -1.06 5.78 10.29
CA CYS A 86 -2.33 5.06 10.16
C CYS A 86 -2.84 4.45 11.47
N GLY A 87 -2.19 4.68 12.62
CA GLY A 87 -2.60 4.09 13.90
C GLY A 87 -4.06 4.36 14.30
N ASP A 88 -4.64 5.47 13.82
CA ASP A 88 -6.06 5.78 14.03
C ASP A 88 -7.01 4.85 13.23
N MET A 89 -6.54 4.23 12.15
CA MET A 89 -7.30 3.19 11.45
C MET A 89 -7.50 1.96 12.33
N LYS A 90 -6.45 1.53 13.04
CA LYS A 90 -6.53 0.38 13.96
C LYS A 90 -7.56 0.64 15.07
N LYS A 91 -7.59 1.86 15.62
CA LYS A 91 -8.61 2.28 16.59
C LYS A 91 -10.03 2.31 15.99
N LYS A 92 -10.17 2.72 14.73
CA LYS A 92 -11.45 2.93 14.05
C LYS A 92 -12.08 1.64 13.52
N TYR A 93 -11.26 0.69 13.08
CA TYR A 93 -11.70 -0.50 12.35
C TYR A 93 -11.29 -1.83 13.02
N GLY A 94 -10.39 -1.82 14.00
CA GLY A 94 -9.88 -3.03 14.67
C GLY A 94 -8.57 -3.53 14.05
N GLU A 95 -8.02 -4.63 14.60
CA GLU A 95 -6.75 -5.22 14.15
C GLU A 95 -6.86 -5.96 12.82
N ASP A 96 -7.97 -6.68 12.59
CA ASP A 96 -8.28 -7.33 11.31
C ASP A 96 -9.66 -6.86 10.82
N PRO A 97 -9.73 -5.66 10.20
CA PRO A 97 -10.99 -5.08 9.79
C PRO A 97 -11.62 -5.80 8.60
N MET A 98 -10.82 -6.50 7.78
CA MET A 98 -11.28 -7.20 6.59
C MET A 98 -11.77 -8.61 6.93
N GLY A 99 -11.11 -9.34 7.84
CA GLY A 99 -11.63 -10.56 8.49
C GLY A 99 -12.00 -11.76 7.61
N ASN A 100 -12.06 -11.58 6.29
CA ASN A 100 -12.41 -12.56 5.27
C ASN A 100 -11.92 -12.08 3.89
N GLU A 101 -11.76 -13.03 2.96
CA GLU A 101 -11.27 -12.73 1.60
C GLU A 101 -12.25 -11.89 0.77
N GLN A 102 -13.55 -11.97 1.03
CA GLN A 102 -14.55 -11.22 0.26
C GLN A 102 -14.46 -9.72 0.51
N ASP A 103 -14.26 -9.31 1.75
CA ASP A 103 -14.07 -7.90 2.11
C ASP A 103 -12.69 -7.40 1.66
N LYS A 104 -11.64 -8.23 1.72
CA LYS A 104 -10.34 -7.92 1.10
C LYS A 104 -10.49 -7.63 -0.40
N ALA A 105 -11.18 -8.50 -1.13
CA ALA A 105 -11.40 -8.34 -2.57
C ALA A 105 -12.17 -7.04 -2.89
N LYS A 106 -13.23 -6.73 -2.13
CA LYS A 106 -14.00 -5.48 -2.32
C LYS A 106 -13.17 -4.23 -2.01
N VAL A 107 -12.34 -4.27 -0.98
CA VAL A 107 -11.44 -3.16 -0.65
C VAL A 107 -10.44 -2.94 -1.79
N ILE A 108 -9.81 -4.01 -2.29
CA ILE A 108 -8.91 -3.94 -3.46
C ILE A 108 -9.65 -3.36 -4.67
N GLU A 109 -10.87 -3.82 -4.97
CA GLU A 109 -11.68 -3.31 -6.07
C GLU A 109 -11.96 -1.81 -5.93
N HIS A 110 -12.26 -1.32 -4.71
CA HIS A 110 -12.45 0.10 -4.45
C HIS A 110 -11.16 0.91 -4.63
N LEU A 111 -10.00 0.38 -4.20
CA LEU A 111 -8.70 1.05 -4.39
C LEU A 111 -8.35 1.14 -5.88
N GLN A 112 -8.55 0.08 -6.65
CA GLN A 112 -8.22 0.04 -8.09
C GLN A 112 -9.00 1.07 -8.91
N LYS A 113 -10.23 1.40 -8.50
CA LYS A 113 -11.06 2.41 -9.19
C LYS A 113 -10.51 3.83 -9.08
N ASN A 114 -9.53 4.08 -8.22
CA ASN A 114 -8.92 5.39 -8.04
C ASN A 114 -7.41 5.32 -8.27
N GLN A 115 -6.91 5.99 -9.32
CA GLN A 115 -5.48 6.03 -9.63
C GLN A 115 -4.62 6.54 -8.46
N LYS A 116 -5.15 7.43 -7.62
CA LYS A 116 -4.45 7.91 -6.40
C LYS A 116 -4.23 6.81 -5.36
N CYS A 117 -4.89 5.67 -5.50
CA CYS A 117 -4.81 4.53 -4.60
C CYS A 117 -4.08 3.34 -5.25
N ALA A 118 -3.45 3.52 -6.42
CA ALA A 118 -2.78 2.44 -7.15
C ALA A 118 -1.71 1.75 -6.30
N LEU A 119 -0.91 2.53 -5.56
CA LEU A 119 0.11 1.98 -4.67
C LEU A 119 -0.50 1.24 -3.47
N ALA A 120 -1.57 1.78 -2.89
CA ALA A 120 -2.31 1.10 -1.83
C ALA A 120 -2.89 -0.24 -2.30
N SER A 121 -3.45 -0.27 -3.52
CA SER A 121 -3.90 -1.52 -4.13
C SER A 121 -2.75 -2.47 -4.41
N ALA A 122 -1.58 -1.97 -4.85
CA ALA A 122 -0.43 -2.79 -5.18
C ALA A 122 0.12 -3.51 -3.95
N ILE A 123 0.33 -2.77 -2.86
CA ILE A 123 0.84 -3.31 -1.60
C ILE A 123 -0.16 -4.32 -1.00
N MET A 124 -1.47 -4.02 -1.03
CA MET A 124 -2.51 -4.99 -0.61
C MET A 124 -2.50 -6.29 -1.43
N LYS A 125 -2.30 -6.20 -2.76
CA LYS A 125 -2.22 -7.39 -3.62
C LYS A 125 -1.01 -8.27 -3.31
N MET A 126 0.09 -7.65 -2.92
CA MET A 126 1.33 -8.35 -2.58
C MET A 126 1.29 -8.98 -1.18
N GLY A 127 0.22 -8.77 -0.41
CA GLY A 127 0.07 -9.32 0.94
C GLY A 127 1.00 -8.68 1.97
N ALA A 128 1.50 -7.46 1.69
CA ALA A 128 2.41 -6.74 2.56
C ALA A 128 1.69 -5.97 3.70
N ILE A 129 0.36 -6.05 3.77
CA ILE A 129 -0.55 -5.54 4.82
C ILE A 129 -1.86 -6.33 4.85
#